data_AF-A0A1V5ZQT2-F1
#
_entry.id   AF-A0A1V5ZQT2-F1
#
_cell.length_a   1.000
_cell.length_b   1.000
_cell.length_c   1.000
_cell.angle_alpha   90.00
_cell.angle_beta   90.00
_cell.angle_gamma   90.00
#
_symmetry.space_group_name_H-M   'P 1'
#
loop_
_entity.id
_entity.type
_entity.pdbx_description
1 polymer ?
#
loop_
_entity_poly.entity_id
_entity_poly.type
_entity_poly.pdbx_seq_one_letter_code
_entity_poly.pdbx_strand_id
1 'polypeptide(L)'
;MNVIDSGYGFLYLTCIVPAHAPGTVDVTVINPDDGAGTLEAAFTYLETNPPAAMYVMPTGGPANGGIEVSIYGGSFVTTGEPGYCSVKPMRQM
;
A
#
# COMPACT_ATOMS: atom_id res chain seq x y z
N MET A 1 -17.42 -10.13 -4.70
CA MET A 1 -16.76 -10.28 -6.01
C MET A 1 -17.78 -9.84 -7.04
N ASN A 2 -17.45 -8.86 -7.88
CA ASN A 2 -18.40 -8.37 -8.90
C ASN A 2 -17.99 -8.96 -10.25
N VAL A 3 -18.85 -9.79 -10.83
CA VAL A 3 -18.70 -10.29 -12.20
C VAL A 3 -19.08 -9.15 -13.15
N ILE A 4 -18.18 -8.78 -14.05
CA ILE A 4 -18.43 -7.75 -15.06
C ILE A 4 -18.28 -8.37 -16.45
N ASP A 5 -19.33 -8.23 -17.26
CA ASP A 5 -19.31 -8.56 -18.68
C ASP A 5 -18.79 -7.36 -19.47
N SER A 6 -17.73 -7.59 -20.24
CA SER A 6 -17.14 -6.58 -21.12
C SER A 6 -17.96 -6.33 -22.38
N GLY A 7 -18.95 -7.17 -22.69
CA GLY A 7 -19.71 -7.12 -23.94
C GLY A 7 -18.95 -7.66 -25.16
N TYR A 8 -17.69 -8.07 -24.98
CA TYR A 8 -16.82 -8.61 -26.04
C TYR A 8 -16.52 -10.11 -25.86
N GLY A 9 -17.27 -10.80 -25.00
CA GLY A 9 -17.13 -12.24 -24.76
C GLY A 9 -16.06 -12.62 -23.73
N PHE A 10 -15.45 -11.65 -23.05
CA PHE A 10 -14.62 -11.89 -21.87
C PHE A 10 -15.26 -11.33 -20.61
N LEU A 11 -15.27 -12.13 -19.55
CA LEU A 11 -15.73 -11.76 -18.22
C LEU A 11 -14.52 -11.44 -17.34
N TYR A 12 -14.67 -10.48 -16.43
CA TYR A 12 -13.66 -10.22 -15.41
C TYR A 12 -14.29 -9.97 -14.04
N LEU A 13 -13.47 -10.12 -13.02
CA LEU A 13 -13.87 -9.99 -11.62
C LEU A 13 -12.98 -8.95 -10.95
N THR A 14 -13.54 -8.17 -10.04
CA THR A 14 -12.75 -7.33 -9.13
C THR A 14 -12.95 -7.77 -7.68
N CYS A 15 -11.86 -7.73 -6.92
CA CYS A 15 -11.86 -7.99 -5.49
C CYS A 15 -10.77 -7.15 -4.81
N ILE A 16 -10.92 -6.96 -3.50
CA ILE A 16 -9.89 -6.37 -2.65
C ILE A 16 -9.20 -7.53 -1.95
N VAL A 17 -7.89 -7.66 -2.19
CA VAL A 17 -7.08 -8.68 -1.52
C VAL A 17 -6.75 -8.26 -0.09
N PRO A 18 -6.77 -9.17 0.90
CA PRO A 18 -6.38 -8.87 2.26
C PRO A 18 -4.87 -8.67 2.39
N ALA A 19 -4.41 -8.17 3.53
CA ALA A 19 -2.98 -8.09 3.84
C ALA A 19 -2.38 -9.51 3.96
N HIS A 20 -1.18 -9.69 3.42
CA HIS A 20 -0.44 -10.94 3.44
C HIS A 20 1.07 -10.64 3.51
N ALA A 21 1.87 -11.61 3.99
CA ALA A 21 3.32 -11.50 3.97
C ALA A 21 3.84 -11.48 2.51
N PRO A 22 5.02 -10.90 2.24
CA PRO A 22 5.61 -10.92 0.90
C PRO A 22 5.76 -12.36 0.38
N GLY A 23 5.44 -12.55 -0.90
CA GLY A 23 5.48 -13.86 -1.53
C GLY A 23 4.47 -14.02 -2.66
N THR A 24 4.73 -15.00 -3.52
CA THR A 24 3.79 -15.39 -4.58
C THR A 24 2.76 -16.36 -4.02
N VAL A 25 1.49 -16.13 -4.35
CA VAL A 25 0.35 -16.91 -3.90
C VAL A 25 -0.52 -17.32 -5.08
N ASP A 26 -1.30 -18.37 -4.85
CA ASP A 26 -2.34 -18.81 -5.77
C ASP A 26 -3.57 -17.91 -5.65
N VAL A 27 -4.35 -17.81 -6.72
CA VAL A 27 -5.64 -17.12 -6.73
C VAL A 27 -6.74 -18.14 -6.97
N THR A 28 -7.60 -18.33 -5.97
CA THR A 28 -8.78 -19.19 -6.06
C THR A 28 -10.04 -18.36 -6.21
N VAL A 29 -10.86 -18.70 -7.20
CA VAL A 29 -12.22 -18.18 -7.37
C VAL A 29 -13.19 -19.25 -6.92
N ILE A 30 -14.13 -18.89 -6.04
CA ILE A 30 -15.18 -19.77 -5.54
C ILE A 30 -16.52 -19.15 -5.94
N ASN A 31 -17.34 -19.91 -6.65
CA ASN A 31 -18.69 -19.54 -7.05
C ASN A 31 -19.71 -19.93 -5.96
N PRO A 32 -20.93 -19.35 -5.97
CA PRO A 32 -21.96 -19.67 -4.97
C PRO A 32 -22.48 -21.11 -4.99
N ASP A 33 -22.21 -21.86 -6.05
CA ASP A 33 -22.53 -23.29 -6.20
C ASP A 33 -21.40 -24.21 -5.69
N ASP A 34 -20.45 -23.67 -4.93
CA ASP A 34 -19.24 -24.31 -4.42
C ASP A 34 -18.24 -24.77 -5.51
N GLY A 35 -18.45 -24.38 -6.77
CA GLY A 35 -17.47 -24.57 -7.82
C GLY A 35 -16.22 -23.71 -7.57
N ALA A 36 -15.03 -24.30 -7.65
CA ALA A 36 -13.77 -23.59 -7.44
C ALA A 36 -12.78 -23.79 -8.58
N GLY A 37 -12.04 -22.73 -8.90
CA GLY A 37 -10.90 -22.78 -9.82
C GLY A 37 -9.72 -22.02 -9.22
N THR A 38 -8.53 -22.61 -9.30
CA THR A 38 -7.29 -22.02 -8.78
C THR A 38 -6.32 -21.76 -9.93
N LEU A 39 -5.75 -20.56 -9.95
CA LEU A 39 -4.60 -20.22 -10.78
C LEU A 39 -3.36 -20.17 -9.89
N GLU A 40 -2.42 -21.08 -10.13
CA GLU A 40 -1.19 -21.17 -9.35
C GLU A 40 -0.26 -19.99 -9.63
N ALA A 41 0.42 -19.52 -8.58
CA ALA A 41 1.42 -18.44 -8.66
C ALA A 41 0.95 -17.16 -9.37
N ALA A 42 -0.34 -16.83 -9.25
CA ALA A 42 -0.99 -15.79 -10.04
C ALA A 42 -0.82 -14.37 -9.48
N PHE A 43 -0.55 -14.23 -8.18
CA PHE A 43 -0.43 -12.93 -7.53
C PHE A 43 0.80 -12.88 -6.63
N THR A 44 1.51 -11.75 -6.64
CA THR A 44 2.71 -11.54 -5.81
C THR A 44 2.49 -10.39 -4.85
N TYR A 45 2.51 -10.69 -3.55
CA TYR A 45 2.65 -9.68 -2.52
C TYR A 45 4.09 -9.19 -2.53
N LEU A 46 4.27 -7.92 -2.91
CA LEU A 46 5.58 -7.29 -2.92
C LEU A 46 5.98 -6.89 -1.49
N GLU A 47 7.27 -7.00 -1.20
CA GLU A 47 7.83 -6.48 0.04
C GLU A 47 7.72 -4.95 0.06
N THR A 48 6.92 -4.43 0.97
CA THR A 48 6.88 -3.01 1.25
C THR A 48 7.97 -2.70 2.26
N ASN A 49 9.10 -2.19 1.76
CA ASN A 49 10.12 -1.62 2.64
C ASN A 49 9.49 -0.52 3.51
N PRO A 50 9.81 -0.46 4.82
CA PRO A 50 9.32 0.61 5.67
C PRO A 50 9.77 1.98 5.11
N PRO A 51 8.97 3.05 5.26
CA PRO A 51 9.38 4.40 4.88
C PRO A 51 10.68 4.78 5.57
N ALA A 52 11.67 5.22 4.79
CA ALA A 52 12.97 5.61 5.30
C ALA A 52 13.21 7.10 5.02
N ALA A 53 13.15 7.93 6.05
CA ALA A 53 13.53 9.34 5.96
C ALA A 53 15.05 9.47 5.96
N MET A 54 15.60 10.18 4.97
CA MET A 54 17.04 10.41 4.82
C MET A 54 17.44 11.85 5.12
N TYR A 55 16.61 12.81 4.69
CA TYR A 55 16.91 14.22 4.80
C TYR A 55 15.64 15.07 4.97
N VAL A 56 15.78 16.21 5.66
CA VAL A 56 14.66 17.11 5.97
C VAL A 56 15.07 18.56 5.72
N MET A 57 14.22 19.35 5.05
CA MET A 57 14.41 20.79 4.89
C MET A 57 13.13 21.59 5.10
N PRO A 58 13.19 22.75 5.78
CA PRO A 58 14.35 23.22 6.55
C PRO A 58 14.61 22.34 7.79
N THR A 59 15.85 22.32 8.29
CA THR A 59 16.24 21.54 9.49
C THR A 59 15.87 22.22 10.81
N GLY A 60 15.23 23.38 10.73
CA GLY A 60 14.79 24.16 11.88
C GLY A 60 13.65 25.11 11.50
N GLY A 61 12.87 25.49 12.51
CA GLY A 61 11.72 26.36 12.38
C GLY A 61 11.39 27.05 13.70
N PRO A 62 10.43 27.97 13.70
CA PRO A 62 10.05 28.68 14.90
C PRO A 62 9.32 27.76 15.89
N ALA A 63 9.47 28.01 17.19
CA ALA A 63 8.94 27.15 18.25
C ALA A 63 7.40 27.03 18.25
N ASN A 64 6.71 27.98 17.63
CA ASN A 64 5.26 27.96 17.42
C ASN A 64 4.83 27.16 16.18
N GLY A 65 5.76 26.60 15.41
CA GLY A 65 5.48 25.81 14.21
C GLY A 65 4.97 26.65 13.04
N GLY A 66 4.16 26.04 12.17
CA GLY A 66 3.49 26.73 11.05
C GLY A 66 4.32 26.84 9.77
N ILE A 67 5.41 26.09 9.66
CA ILE A 67 6.21 26.01 8.43
C ILE A 67 6.00 24.67 7.72
N GLU A 68 6.11 24.69 6.40
CA GLU A 68 6.17 23.48 5.60
C GLU A 68 7.57 22.86 5.71
N VAL A 69 7.61 21.52 5.76
CA VAL A 69 8.85 20.75 5.86
C VAL A 69 8.85 19.67 4.79
N SER A 70 9.84 19.70 3.92
CA SER A 70 10.09 18.66 2.92
C SER A 70 10.94 17.54 3.52
N ILE A 71 10.47 16.30 3.37
CA ILE A 71 11.21 15.10 3.78
C ILE A 71 11.58 14.31 2.53
N TYR A 72 12.86 14.02 2.39
CA TYR A 72 13.42 13.21 1.31
C TYR A 72 13.80 11.84 1.86
N GLY A 73 13.54 10.80 1.09
CA GLY A 73 13.72 9.43 1.54
C GLY A 73 13.22 8.41 0.54
N GLY A 74 13.14 7.16 1.01
CA GLY A 74 12.69 6.01 0.22
C GLY A 74 11.40 5.40 0.76
N SER A 75 10.75 4.61 -0.09
CA SER A 75 9.57 3.82 0.26
C SER A 75 8.37 4.63 0.77
N PHE A 76 8.24 5.89 0.31
CA PHE A 76 7.03 6.69 0.52
C PHE A 76 5.92 6.17 -0.39
N VAL A 77 4.79 5.79 0.20
CA VAL A 77 3.64 5.26 -0.54
C VAL A 77 2.69 6.39 -0.94
N THR A 78 2.20 6.34 -2.17
CA THR A 78 1.16 7.26 -2.69
C THR A 78 -0.18 6.53 -2.70
N THR A 79 -0.63 6.03 -1.55
CA THR A 79 -1.86 5.22 -1.45
C THR A 79 -3.15 6.04 -1.44
N GLY A 80 -3.12 7.30 -1.89
CA GLY A 80 -4.27 8.22 -1.87
C GLY A 80 -4.55 8.82 -0.48
N GLU A 81 -4.24 8.10 0.60
CA GLU A 81 -4.24 8.63 1.97
C GLU A 81 -3.03 9.56 2.21
N PRO A 82 -3.19 10.73 2.87
CA PRO A 82 -2.08 11.57 3.25
C PRO A 82 -1.16 10.84 4.25
N GLY A 83 0.14 10.83 3.98
CA GLY A 83 1.12 10.48 5.01
C GLY A 83 1.14 11.52 6.13
N TYR A 84 1.50 11.11 7.35
CA TYR A 84 1.64 12.00 8.49
C TYR A 84 3.10 12.13 8.94
N CYS A 85 3.57 13.37 9.08
CA CYS A 85 4.86 13.66 9.72
C CYS A 85 4.65 13.87 11.22
N SER A 86 5.46 13.22 12.06
CA SER A 86 5.50 13.45 13.51
C SER A 86 6.92 13.81 13.93
N VAL A 87 7.08 14.97 14.57
CA VAL A 87 8.35 15.37 15.20
C VAL A 87 8.31 14.95 16.67
N LYS A 88 9.25 14.11 17.11
CA LYS A 88 9.41 13.77 18.52
C LYS A 88 10.51 14.63 19.15
N PRO A 89 10.34 15.10 20.40
CA PRO A 89 11.45 15.68 21.14
C PRO A 89 12.60 14.67 21.16
N MET A 90 13.83 15.13 20.94
CA MET A 90 14.99 14.32 21.23
C MET A 90 14.90 13.91 22.71
N ARG A 91 15.07 12.61 23.01
CA ARG A 91 15.19 12.17 24.41
C ARG A 91 16.32 12.99 25.02
N GLN A 92 15.97 13.86 25.96
CA GLN A 92 16.95 14.56 26.77
C GLN A 92 17.65 13.51 27.62
N MET A 93 18.97 13.43 27.47
CA MET A 93 19.86 12.63 28.31
C MET A 93 19.94 13.22 29.71
#